data_AF-A0A9J6C2E7-F1
#
_entry.id   AF-A0A9J6C2E7-F1
#
_cell.length_a   1.000
_cell.length_b   1.000
_cell.length_c   1.000
_cell.angle_alpha   90.00
_cell.angle_beta   90.00
_cell.angle_gamma   90.00
#
_symmetry.space_group_name_H-M   'P 1'
#
loop_
_entity.id
_entity.type
_entity.pdbx_description
1 polymer ?
#
loop_
_entity_poly.entity_id
_entity_poly.type
_entity_poly.pdbx_seq_one_letter_code
_entity_poly.pdbx_strand_id
1 'polypeptide(L)'
;MEPRARSKSPKPKSPKSKRAAIMRQLRKMNEEQLRAAILKKKECNAKAAKIVEKLLDPIEDEKDLLKVLPDINQEHYQDIVEERAIMKICGFPLCKEQLGEIPKQKYHISSSSTKIYDLTERKHFCSGKCFKSSNYLKMQLLTSPLWLRDQEEIPEFKLLSLN
;
A
#
# COMPACT_ATOMS: atom_id res chain seq x y z
N MET A 1 -5.51 44.24 24.92
CA MET A 1 -6.08 42.98 24.39
C MET A 1 -6.22 43.16 22.88
N GLU A 2 -5.27 42.63 22.11
CA GLU A 2 -5.36 42.64 20.63
C GLU A 2 -6.11 41.40 20.12
N PRO A 3 -6.94 41.52 19.07
CA PRO A 3 -7.65 40.37 18.51
C PRO A 3 -6.71 39.51 17.66
N ARG A 4 -6.62 38.21 17.97
CA ARG A 4 -5.89 37.22 17.17
C ARG A 4 -6.54 37.07 15.79
N ALA A 5 -5.78 37.40 14.73
CA ALA A 5 -6.15 37.11 13.36
C ALA A 5 -6.26 35.58 13.13
N ARG A 6 -7.43 35.13 12.66
CA ARG A 6 -7.69 33.73 12.33
C ARG A 6 -7.04 33.41 10.98
N SER A 7 -5.89 32.73 10.99
CA SER A 7 -5.25 32.20 9.78
C SER A 7 -6.17 31.18 9.10
N LYS A 8 -6.71 31.52 7.92
CA LYS A 8 -7.51 30.61 7.09
C LYS A 8 -6.58 29.68 6.32
N SER A 9 -6.51 28.42 6.73
CA SER A 9 -5.85 27.37 5.94
C SER A 9 -6.64 27.06 4.66
N PRO A 10 -5.98 26.77 3.51
CA PRO A 10 -6.67 26.51 2.25
C PRO A 10 -7.49 25.21 2.32
N LYS A 11 -8.76 25.26 1.93
CA LYS A 11 -9.62 24.07 1.85
C LYS A 11 -9.14 23.13 0.72
N PRO A 12 -9.12 21.80 0.94
CA PRO A 12 -8.75 20.85 -0.10
C PRO A 12 -9.72 20.92 -1.29
N LYS A 13 -9.16 20.98 -2.51
CA LYS A 13 -9.92 21.12 -3.76
C LYS A 13 -10.76 19.86 -4.04
N SER A 14 -11.99 20.07 -4.50
CA SER A 14 -12.97 19.00 -4.75
C SER A 14 -12.55 18.05 -5.89
N PRO A 15 -13.01 16.78 -5.90
CA PRO A 15 -12.64 15.78 -6.93
C PRO A 15 -12.96 16.22 -8.37
N LYS A 16 -14.04 16.98 -8.57
CA LYS A 16 -14.43 17.53 -9.88
C LYS A 16 -13.42 18.55 -10.41
N SER A 17 -12.82 19.35 -9.53
CA SER A 17 -11.81 20.36 -9.91
C SER A 17 -10.47 19.74 -10.30
N LYS A 18 -10.08 18.60 -9.69
CA LYS A 18 -8.88 17.84 -10.05
C LYS A 18 -8.99 17.22 -11.45
N ARG A 19 -10.14 16.62 -11.78
CA ARG A 19 -10.41 16.06 -13.12
C ARG A 19 -10.32 17.12 -14.21
N ALA A 20 -10.91 18.29 -14.02
CA ALA A 20 -10.85 19.38 -14.99
C ALA A 20 -9.42 19.89 -15.22
N ALA A 21 -8.60 19.97 -14.16
CA ALA A 21 -7.19 20.36 -14.26
C ALA A 21 -6.38 19.33 -15.06
N ILE A 22 -6.57 18.03 -14.79
CA ILE A 22 -5.91 16.94 -15.52
C ILE A 22 -6.27 16.99 -17.02
N MET A 23 -7.55 17.16 -17.35
CA MET A 23 -7.99 17.26 -18.76
C MET A 23 -7.39 18.48 -19.47
N ARG A 24 -7.23 19.61 -18.76
CA ARG A 24 -6.60 20.81 -19.32
C ARG A 24 -5.10 20.62 -19.54
N GLN A 25 -4.44 19.83 -18.69
CA GLN A 25 -3.03 19.47 -18.83
C GLN A 25 -2.82 18.49 -20.00
N LEU A 26 -3.66 17.46 -20.11
CA LEU A 26 -3.64 16.51 -21.22
C LEU A 26 -3.84 17.18 -22.58
N ARG A 27 -4.72 18.17 -22.68
CA ARG A 27 -4.91 18.96 -23.92
C ARG A 27 -3.70 19.81 -24.31
N LYS A 28 -2.78 20.08 -23.38
CA LYS A 28 -1.53 20.82 -23.63
C LYS A 28 -0.36 19.92 -23.95
N MET A 29 -0.51 18.59 -23.79
CA MET A 29 0.56 17.65 -24.10
C MET A 29 0.55 17.33 -25.59
N ASN A 30 1.73 17.37 -26.20
CA ASN A 30 1.88 16.95 -27.60
C ASN A 30 1.81 15.42 -27.70
N GLU A 31 1.52 14.91 -28.89
CA GLU A 31 1.30 13.48 -29.15
C GLU A 31 2.43 12.58 -28.62
N GLU A 32 3.68 13.02 -28.78
CA GLU A 32 4.85 12.29 -28.28
C GLU A 32 4.88 12.18 -26.75
N GLN A 33 4.54 13.27 -26.04
CA GLN A 33 4.47 13.27 -24.58
C GLN A 33 3.35 12.34 -24.07
N LEU A 34 2.22 12.31 -24.79
CA LEU A 34 1.13 11.39 -24.47
C LEU A 34 1.55 9.94 -24.67
N ARG A 35 2.20 9.61 -25.79
CA ARG A 35 2.73 8.27 -26.08
C ARG A 35 3.75 7.83 -25.03
N ALA A 36 4.70 8.69 -24.67
CA ALA A 36 5.69 8.43 -23.64
C ALA A 36 5.05 8.17 -22.27
N ALA A 37 4.04 8.95 -21.88
CA ALA A 37 3.32 8.75 -20.63
C ALA A 37 2.56 7.41 -20.59
N ILE A 38 1.94 7.01 -21.71
CA ILE A 38 1.26 5.71 -21.83
C ILE A 38 2.25 4.55 -21.73
N LEU A 39 3.38 4.65 -22.43
CA LEU A 39 4.42 3.62 -22.40
C LEU A 39 4.99 3.46 -20.99
N LYS A 40 5.34 4.57 -20.34
CA LYS A 40 5.83 4.59 -18.95
C LYS A 40 4.82 3.95 -18.00
N LYS A 41 3.54 4.32 -18.10
CA LYS A 41 2.48 3.70 -17.30
C LYS A 41 2.43 2.18 -17.49
N LYS A 42 2.50 1.72 -18.74
CA LYS A 42 2.49 0.28 -19.07
C LYS A 42 3.69 -0.43 -18.45
N GLU A 43 4.88 0.12 -18.56
CA GLU A 43 6.12 -0.43 -18.00
C GLU A 43 6.08 -0.50 -16.47
N CYS A 44 5.67 0.59 -15.82
CA CYS A 44 5.50 0.63 -14.37
C CYS A 44 4.49 -0.42 -13.88
N ASN A 45 3.34 -0.55 -14.56
CA ASN A 45 2.33 -1.55 -14.20
C ASN A 45 2.86 -2.98 -14.38
N ALA A 46 3.55 -3.25 -15.48
CA ALA A 46 4.15 -4.56 -15.73
C ALA A 46 5.23 -4.90 -14.68
N LYS A 47 6.02 -3.92 -14.24
CA LYS A 47 7.01 -4.08 -13.18
C LYS A 47 6.34 -4.41 -11.84
N ALA A 48 5.32 -3.65 -11.45
CA ALA A 48 4.57 -3.88 -10.21
C ALA A 48 3.90 -5.27 -10.20
N ALA A 49 3.28 -5.67 -11.31
CA ALA A 49 2.64 -6.98 -11.43
C ALA A 49 3.63 -8.14 -11.20
N LYS A 50 4.82 -8.07 -11.81
CA LYS A 50 5.88 -9.07 -11.58
C LYS A 50 6.33 -9.13 -10.12
N ILE A 51 6.34 -8.00 -9.42
CA ILE A 51 6.70 -7.97 -8.00
C ILE A 51 5.58 -8.57 -7.15
N VAL A 52 4.32 -8.27 -7.46
CA VAL A 52 3.16 -8.90 -6.79
C VAL A 52 3.25 -10.41 -6.92
N GLU A 53 3.41 -10.93 -8.14
CA GLU A 53 3.58 -12.36 -8.40
C GLU A 53 4.76 -12.96 -7.62
N LYS A 54 5.92 -12.30 -7.66
CA LYS A 54 7.12 -12.75 -6.92
C LYS A 54 6.88 -12.82 -5.40
N LEU A 55 6.11 -11.90 -4.84
CA LEU A 55 5.85 -11.83 -3.40
C LEU A 55 4.71 -12.75 -2.93
N LEU A 56 4.04 -13.46 -3.83
CA LEU A 56 3.11 -14.53 -3.45
C LEU A 56 3.84 -15.71 -2.82
N ASP A 57 5.06 -15.99 -3.29
CA ASP A 57 5.97 -16.93 -2.66
C ASP A 57 6.74 -16.27 -1.51
N PRO A 58 7.00 -16.97 -0.39
CA PRO A 58 7.78 -16.40 0.70
C PRO A 58 9.21 -16.03 0.28
N ILE A 59 9.63 -14.80 0.60
CA ILE A 59 11.02 -14.36 0.44
C ILE A 59 11.82 -14.68 1.71
N GLU A 60 13.05 -15.17 1.55
CA GLU A 60 13.93 -15.46 2.68
C GLU A 60 14.76 -14.25 3.14
N ASP A 61 15.27 -13.46 2.20
CA ASP A 61 16.13 -12.31 2.50
C ASP A 61 15.33 -11.02 2.66
N GLU A 62 15.44 -10.43 3.85
CA GLU A 62 14.90 -9.10 4.18
C GLU A 62 15.36 -8.03 3.18
N LYS A 63 16.63 -8.07 2.76
CA LYS A 63 17.18 -7.09 1.83
C LYS A 63 16.53 -7.20 0.46
N ASP A 64 16.21 -8.42 0.02
CA ASP A 64 15.54 -8.63 -1.26
C ASP A 64 14.09 -8.15 -1.24
N LEU A 65 13.40 -8.29 -0.10
CA LEU A 65 12.11 -7.65 0.08
C LEU A 65 12.25 -6.12 -0.01
N LEU A 66 13.14 -5.51 0.77
CA LEU A 66 13.30 -4.05 0.82
C LEU A 66 13.66 -3.43 -0.54
N LYS A 67 14.44 -4.14 -1.37
CA LYS A 67 14.80 -3.69 -2.73
C LYS A 67 13.62 -3.52 -3.67
N VAL A 68 12.54 -4.30 -3.50
CA VAL A 68 11.39 -4.27 -4.43
C VAL A 68 10.26 -3.33 -3.99
N LEU A 69 10.25 -2.90 -2.72
CA LEU A 69 9.22 -2.01 -2.18
C LEU A 69 9.08 -0.65 -2.88
N PRO A 70 10.17 0.01 -3.37
CA PRO A 70 10.06 1.25 -4.15
C PRO A 70 9.16 1.11 -5.39
N ASP A 71 9.05 -0.11 -5.92
CA ASP A 71 8.39 -0.44 -7.19
C ASP A 71 6.99 -1.04 -6.99
N ILE A 72 6.38 -0.82 -5.82
CA ILE A 72 4.97 -1.12 -5.55
C ILE A 72 4.31 0.00 -4.75
N ASN A 73 2.99 -0.07 -4.57
CA ASN A 73 2.21 0.86 -3.76
C ASN A 73 1.42 0.08 -2.70
N GLN A 74 0.69 0.79 -1.84
CA GLN A 74 -0.11 0.15 -0.79
C GLN A 74 -1.20 -0.79 -1.31
N GLU A 75 -1.76 -0.53 -2.49
CA GLU A 75 -2.79 -1.38 -3.11
C GLU A 75 -2.16 -2.70 -3.57
N HIS A 76 -1.04 -2.64 -4.29
CA HIS A 76 -0.28 -3.83 -4.70
C HIS A 76 0.15 -4.69 -3.51
N TYR A 77 0.59 -4.06 -2.41
CA TYR A 77 0.92 -4.80 -1.20
C TYR A 77 -0.30 -5.43 -0.53
N GLN A 78 -1.45 -4.77 -0.59
CA GLN A 78 -2.70 -5.36 -0.12
C GLN A 78 -3.08 -6.58 -0.96
N ASP A 79 -2.95 -6.51 -2.28
CA ASP A 79 -3.19 -7.64 -3.18
C ASP A 79 -2.28 -8.82 -2.81
N ILE A 80 -0.99 -8.58 -2.55
CA ILE A 80 -0.05 -9.61 -2.08
C ILE A 80 -0.55 -10.29 -0.79
N VAL A 81 -0.99 -9.51 0.19
CA VAL A 81 -1.50 -10.04 1.47
C VAL A 81 -2.74 -10.92 1.24
N GLU A 82 -3.67 -10.46 0.40
CA GLU A 82 -4.93 -11.14 0.11
C GLU A 82 -4.71 -12.42 -0.69
N GLU A 83 -3.93 -12.37 -1.77
CA GLU A 83 -3.62 -13.53 -2.62
C GLU A 83 -2.86 -14.61 -1.85
N ARG A 84 -1.88 -14.23 -1.00
CA ARG A 84 -1.21 -15.18 -0.10
C ARG A 84 -2.21 -15.85 0.86
N ALA A 85 -3.16 -15.09 1.41
CA ALA A 85 -4.17 -15.64 2.30
C ALA A 85 -5.17 -16.57 1.58
N ILE A 86 -5.49 -16.29 0.30
CA ILE A 86 -6.24 -17.19 -0.57
C ILE A 86 -5.50 -18.51 -0.74
N MET A 87 -4.17 -18.46 -0.96
CA MET A 87 -3.27 -19.61 -1.01
C MET A 87 -3.03 -20.28 0.35
N LYS A 88 -3.66 -19.81 1.43
CA LYS A 88 -3.48 -20.29 2.82
C LYS A 88 -2.08 -20.08 3.38
N ILE A 89 -1.34 -19.10 2.88
CA ILE A 89 -0.04 -18.70 3.40
C ILE A 89 -0.20 -17.39 4.18
N CYS A 90 0.60 -17.20 5.24
CA CYS A 90 0.65 -15.94 5.95
C CYS A 90 0.95 -14.78 5.00
N GLY A 91 0.13 -13.73 5.05
CA GLY A 91 0.22 -12.56 4.17
C GLY A 91 1.45 -11.68 4.38
N PHE A 92 2.28 -11.94 5.41
CA PHE A 92 3.55 -11.24 5.55
C PHE A 92 4.58 -11.88 4.60
N PRO A 93 5.20 -11.15 3.65
CA PRO A 93 6.01 -11.76 2.59
C PRO A 93 7.23 -12.58 3.05
N LEU A 94 7.78 -12.29 4.23
CA LEU A 94 8.91 -13.06 4.80
C LEU A 94 8.46 -14.31 5.58
N CYS A 95 7.15 -14.49 5.79
CA CYS A 95 6.63 -15.58 6.58
C CYS A 95 6.27 -16.77 5.68
N LYS A 96 6.74 -17.96 6.07
CA LYS A 96 6.45 -19.23 5.39
C LYS A 96 5.29 -20.02 6.03
N GLU A 97 4.78 -19.53 7.15
CA GLU A 97 3.74 -20.22 7.91
C GLU A 97 2.44 -20.31 7.13
N GLN A 98 1.79 -21.47 7.21
CA GLN A 98 0.47 -21.68 6.67
C GLN A 98 -0.59 -21.11 7.62
N LEU A 99 -1.63 -20.53 7.06
CA LEU A 99 -2.84 -20.16 7.79
C LEU A 99 -3.64 -21.43 8.07
N GLY A 100 -3.98 -21.65 9.34
CA GLY A 100 -4.93 -22.69 9.72
C GLY A 100 -6.36 -22.33 9.31
N GLU A 101 -7.34 -22.88 10.03
CA GLU A 101 -8.74 -22.53 9.80
C GLU A 101 -9.00 -21.04 10.00
N ILE A 102 -9.38 -20.35 8.92
CA ILE A 102 -9.67 -18.93 8.95
C ILE A 102 -11.08 -18.74 9.53
N PRO A 103 -11.23 -18.03 10.67
CA PRO A 103 -12.54 -17.82 11.28
C PRO A 103 -13.48 -17.06 10.34
N LYS A 104 -14.75 -17.48 10.23
CA LYS A 104 -15.76 -16.78 9.40
C LYS A 104 -16.19 -15.44 10.02
N GLN A 105 -16.09 -15.28 11.34
CA GLN A 105 -16.55 -14.11 12.09
C GLN A 105 -15.78 -12.83 11.72
N LYS A 106 -16.47 -11.78 11.26
CA LYS A 106 -15.84 -10.50 10.85
C LYS A 106 -15.42 -9.63 12.04
N TYR A 107 -16.25 -9.55 13.08
CA TYR A 107 -16.04 -8.64 14.21
C TYR A 107 -15.84 -9.39 15.51
N HIS A 108 -14.87 -8.99 16.34
CA HIS A 108 -14.66 -9.53 17.68
C HIS A 108 -14.98 -8.48 18.74
N ILE A 109 -15.83 -8.83 19.71
CA ILE A 109 -16.19 -7.95 20.83
C ILE A 109 -15.34 -8.35 22.03
N SER A 110 -14.53 -7.41 22.52
CA SER A 110 -13.79 -7.58 23.76
C SER A 110 -14.56 -6.92 24.89
N SER A 111 -15.13 -7.73 25.79
CA SER A 111 -15.85 -7.24 26.97
C SER A 111 -14.91 -6.58 27.99
N SER A 112 -13.62 -6.91 28.00
CA SER A 112 -12.64 -6.32 28.91
C SER A 112 -12.19 -4.92 28.50
N SER A 113 -12.22 -4.61 27.19
CA SER A 113 -11.82 -3.30 26.67
C SER A 113 -12.99 -2.48 26.10
N THR A 114 -14.20 -3.04 26.12
CA THR A 114 -15.42 -2.47 25.51
C THR A 114 -15.16 -1.99 24.07
N LYS A 115 -14.42 -2.81 23.30
CA LYS A 115 -14.02 -2.51 21.92
C LYS A 115 -14.48 -3.60 20.96
N ILE A 116 -14.91 -3.16 19.78
CA ILE A 116 -15.21 -4.03 18.63
C ILE A 116 -14.03 -3.96 17.68
N TYR A 117 -13.39 -5.10 17.42
CA TYR A 117 -12.28 -5.25 16.50
C TYR A 117 -12.76 -5.80 15.17
N ASP A 118 -12.33 -5.21 14.07
CA ASP A 118 -12.50 -5.79 12.73
C ASP A 118 -11.35 -6.80 12.48
N LEU A 119 -11.72 -8.05 12.24
CA LEU A 119 -10.77 -9.13 11.99
C LEU A 119 -10.47 -9.34 10.51
N THR A 120 -11.06 -8.56 9.60
CA THR A 120 -10.95 -8.75 8.14
C THR A 120 -9.48 -8.88 7.71
N GLU A 121 -8.64 -7.90 8.03
CA GLU A 121 -7.21 -7.95 7.68
C GLU A 121 -6.42 -8.89 8.61
N ARG A 122 -6.78 -8.95 9.90
CA ARG A 122 -6.04 -9.74 10.89
C ARG A 122 -5.98 -11.22 10.51
N LYS A 123 -7.03 -11.75 9.88
CA LYS A 123 -7.14 -13.15 9.46
C LYS A 123 -6.14 -13.57 8.38
N HIS A 124 -5.55 -12.61 7.67
CA HIS A 124 -4.56 -12.90 6.64
C HIS A 124 -3.17 -13.25 7.21
N PHE A 125 -3.01 -13.29 8.55
CA PHE A 125 -1.71 -13.47 9.20
C PHE A 125 -1.74 -14.59 10.24
N CYS A 126 -0.65 -15.36 10.32
CA CYS A 126 -0.52 -16.45 11.29
C CYS A 126 -0.46 -15.94 12.75
N SER A 127 0.04 -14.72 12.98
CA SER A 127 0.29 -14.19 14.31
C SER A 127 0.09 -12.67 14.39
N GLY A 128 -0.07 -12.17 15.62
CA GLY A 128 -0.08 -10.72 15.87
C GLY A 128 1.25 -10.05 15.52
N LYS A 129 2.38 -10.77 15.59
CA LYS A 129 3.69 -10.29 15.16
C LYS A 129 3.70 -10.03 13.65
N CYS A 130 3.32 -11.02 12.85
CA CYS A 130 3.24 -10.88 11.39
C CYS A 130 2.25 -9.79 10.95
N PHE A 131 1.09 -9.69 11.60
CA PHE A 131 0.13 -8.62 11.32
C PHE A 131 0.73 -7.23 11.57
N LYS A 132 1.41 -7.04 12.71
CA LYS A 132 2.08 -5.77 13.04
C LYS A 132 3.23 -5.45 12.07
N SER A 133 4.12 -6.41 11.80
CA SER A 133 5.25 -6.21 10.88
C SER A 133 4.78 -5.89 9.46
N SER A 134 3.76 -6.60 8.98
CA SER A 134 3.19 -6.35 7.66
C SER A 134 2.53 -4.97 7.55
N ASN A 135 1.74 -4.57 8.55
CA ASN A 135 1.13 -3.24 8.56
C ASN A 135 2.16 -2.12 8.70
N TYR A 136 3.20 -2.33 9.51
CA TYR A 136 4.31 -1.38 9.62
C TYR A 136 4.99 -1.17 8.26
N LEU A 137 5.19 -2.24 7.48
CA LEU A 137 5.73 -2.16 6.14
C LEU A 137 4.78 -1.45 5.16
N LYS A 138 3.51 -1.86 5.15
CA LYS A 138 2.46 -1.28 4.29
C LYS A 138 2.33 0.23 4.50
N MET A 139 2.38 0.70 5.74
CA MET A 139 2.26 2.13 6.06
C MET A 139 3.39 3.00 5.50
N GLN A 140 4.56 2.41 5.22
CA GLN A 140 5.69 3.13 4.62
C GLN A 140 5.57 3.24 3.10
N LEU A 141 4.76 2.37 2.46
CA LEU A 141 4.57 2.40 1.01
C LEU A 141 3.79 3.64 0.58
N LEU A 142 4.22 4.22 -0.55
CA LEU A 142 3.51 5.32 -1.18
C LEU A 142 2.16 4.83 -1.75
N THR A 143 1.15 5.70 -1.74
CA THR A 143 -0.16 5.47 -2.38
C THR A 143 -0.21 6.00 -3.81
N SER A 144 0.77 6.82 -4.20
CA SER A 144 0.90 7.34 -5.55
C SER A 144 1.16 6.22 -6.56
N PRO A 145 0.58 6.30 -7.77
CA PRO A 145 0.94 5.42 -8.87
C PRO A 145 2.40 5.59 -9.27
N LEU A 146 3.09 4.48 -9.58
CA LEU A 146 4.53 4.45 -9.84
C LEU A 146 4.95 5.40 -10.97
N TRP A 147 4.17 5.48 -12.06
CA TRP A 147 4.48 6.32 -13.21
C TRP A 147 4.36 7.83 -12.94
N LEU A 148 3.96 8.24 -11.73
CA LEU A 148 3.87 9.63 -11.29
C LEU A 148 4.93 10.00 -10.22
N ARG A 149 5.82 9.07 -9.84
CA ARG A 149 6.77 9.25 -8.72
C ARG A 149 8.05 10.00 -9.06
N ASP A 150 8.21 10.54 -10.26
CA ASP A 150 9.45 11.20 -10.70
C ASP A 150 9.92 12.36 -9.81
N GLN A 151 9.00 12.95 -9.06
CA GLN A 151 9.25 14.09 -8.18
C GLN A 151 8.94 13.77 -6.70
N GLU A 152 8.64 12.51 -6.37
CA GLU A 152 8.35 12.09 -5.01
C GLU A 152 9.61 11.52 -4.36
N GLU A 153 9.87 11.89 -3.12
CA GLU A 153 10.91 11.25 -2.33
C GLU A 153 10.45 9.85 -1.92
N ILE A 154 11.18 8.83 -2.37
CA ILE A 154 10.92 7.44 -1.98
C ILE A 154 11.47 7.26 -0.55
N PRO A 155 10.64 6.86 0.42
CA PRO A 155 11.10 6.68 1.78
C PRO A 155 12.07 5.50 1.89
N GLU A 156 12.96 5.55 2.89
CA GLU A 156 13.76 4.40 3.28
C GLU A 156 12.87 3.38 4.00
N PHE A 157 12.66 2.21 3.39
CA PHE A 157 11.83 1.15 3.95
C PHE A 157 12.55 0.38 5.05
N LYS A 158 11.84 0.11 6.15
CA LYS A 158 12.36 -0.59 7.32
C LYS A 158 11.43 -1.71 7.75
N LEU A 159 12.01 -2.80 8.24
CA LEU A 159 11.28 -3.88 8.87
C LEU A 159 11.15 -3.62 10.37
N LEU A 160 10.06 -4.11 10.94
CA LEU A 160 9.82 -3.98 12.37
C LEU A 160 10.65 -5.02 13.13
N SER A 161 11.64 -4.58 13.90
CA SER A 161 12.39 -5.44 14.82
C SER A 161 11.50 -5.78 16.01
N LEU A 162 10.87 -6.96 15.97
CA LEU A 162 10.06 -7.48 17.08
C LEU A 162 10.95 -8.36 17.95
N ASN A 163 11.50 -7.77 19.01
CA ASN A 163 12.12 -8.52 20.12
C ASN A 163 11.13 -9.54 20.72
#